data_AF-A0A1Y0M6Q8-F1
#
_entry.id   AF-A0A1Y0M6Q8-F1
#
_cell.length_a   1.000
_cell.length_b   1.000
_cell.length_c   1.000
_cell.angle_alpha   90.00
_cell.angle_beta   90.00
_cell.angle_gamma   90.00
#
_symmetry.space_group_name_H-M   'P 1'
#
loop_
_entity.id
_entity.type
_entity.pdbx_description
1 polymer ?
#
loop_
_entity_poly.entity_id
_entity_poly.type
_entity_poly.pdbx_seq_one_letter_code
_entity_poly.pdbx_strand_id
1 'polypeptide(L)'
;MKKFISNTILFLLFTSLFYLTFLFVWGSYAPSISKQNINYKIGSYGHMYSRLSEIKNHGDVDILFLGSSHAYRGFDTRIFLDNGYKSFNLGSSAQTPSQTKVLLKRYLESLNPEIVIYEVYPETFTIDGVESSLDIIANDKNDSHSLNMALKINNIKTYNTLIYGLTRDLLGLNKSFSEPIIKGNDKYISGGYVEKEIGFYQPTEFEKKEISLRDYQLESFSEIVQMVKNKNIELILVYAPIPSANYISYSNNHYFDSIMRRYSEYYNFNEILTLNDSLYFYDSSHLNQNGVNIFNKKLIELLNENKARTHNNVYKK
;
A
#
# COMPACT_ATOMS: atom_id res chain seq x y z
N MET A 1 -43.29 -24.62 -15.31
CA MET A 1 -42.59 -23.72 -14.36
C MET A 1 -41.64 -24.46 -13.40
N LYS A 2 -42.09 -25.46 -12.62
CA LYS A 2 -41.22 -26.22 -11.68
C LYS A 2 -39.98 -26.85 -12.35
N LYS A 3 -40.15 -27.54 -13.49
CA LYS A 3 -39.04 -28.15 -14.26
C LYS A 3 -38.04 -27.11 -14.79
N PHE A 4 -38.51 -25.94 -15.20
CA PHE A 4 -37.65 -24.85 -15.64
C PHE A 4 -36.79 -24.33 -14.49
N ILE A 5 -37.40 -23.99 -13.35
CA ILE A 5 -36.69 -23.52 -12.15
C ILE A 5 -35.66 -24.56 -11.69
N SER A 6 -36.05 -25.83 -11.61
CA SER A 6 -35.13 -26.92 -11.24
C SER A 6 -33.95 -27.03 -12.20
N ASN A 7 -34.19 -26.98 -13.51
CA ASN A 7 -33.13 -27.05 -14.50
C ASN A 7 -32.21 -25.84 -14.44
N THR A 8 -32.74 -24.64 -14.21
CA THR A 8 -31.95 -23.41 -14.02
C THR A 8 -31.06 -23.51 -12.80
N ILE A 9 -31.58 -23.98 -11.66
CA ILE A 9 -30.77 -24.17 -10.43
C ILE A 9 -29.65 -25.19 -10.69
N LEU A 10 -29.95 -26.33 -11.29
CA LEU A 10 -28.95 -27.35 -11.62
C LEU A 10 -27.88 -26.82 -12.60
N PHE A 11 -28.28 -26.05 -13.60
CA PHE A 11 -27.36 -25.42 -14.55
C PHE A 11 -26.46 -24.39 -13.88
N LEU A 12 -26.99 -23.55 -12.97
CA LEU A 12 -26.19 -22.58 -12.21
C LEU A 12 -25.19 -23.28 -11.29
N LEU A 13 -25.58 -24.35 -10.61
CA LEU A 13 -24.68 -25.16 -9.79
C LEU A 13 -23.57 -25.79 -10.64
N PHE A 14 -23.93 -26.41 -11.76
CA PHE A 14 -22.97 -27.02 -12.68
C PHE A 14 -21.99 -25.99 -13.23
N THR A 15 -22.48 -24.87 -13.76
CA THR A 15 -21.62 -23.83 -14.35
C THR A 15 -20.74 -23.17 -13.30
N SER A 16 -21.23 -22.96 -12.08
CA SER A 16 -20.41 -22.44 -10.97
C SER A 16 -19.29 -23.41 -10.61
N LEU A 17 -19.59 -24.69 -10.40
CA LEU A 17 -18.58 -25.70 -10.08
C LEU A 17 -17.57 -25.89 -11.22
N PHE A 18 -18.05 -25.93 -12.46
CA PHE A 18 -17.21 -25.99 -13.64
C PHE A 18 -16.28 -24.78 -13.71
N TYR A 19 -16.80 -23.57 -13.48
CA TYR A 19 -16.02 -22.34 -13.52
C TYR A 19 -14.93 -22.33 -12.45
N LEU A 20 -15.26 -22.67 -11.19
CA LEU A 20 -14.28 -22.75 -10.11
C LEU A 20 -13.17 -23.76 -10.42
N THR A 21 -13.54 -24.94 -10.90
CA THR A 21 -12.60 -26.02 -11.26
C THR A 21 -11.72 -25.60 -12.44
N PHE A 22 -12.34 -25.06 -13.50
CA PHE A 22 -11.64 -24.59 -14.69
C PHE A 22 -10.67 -23.47 -14.33
N LEU A 23 -11.08 -22.51 -13.49
CA LEU A 23 -10.27 -21.39 -13.07
C LEU A 23 -9.05 -21.85 -12.26
N PHE A 24 -9.22 -22.85 -11.38
CA PHE A 24 -8.11 -23.47 -10.66
C PHE A 24 -7.13 -24.20 -11.59
N VAL A 25 -7.65 -25.03 -12.52
CA VAL A 25 -6.82 -25.75 -13.49
C VAL A 25 -6.09 -24.76 -14.42
N TRP A 26 -6.79 -23.75 -14.93
CA TRP A 26 -6.21 -22.72 -15.79
C TRP A 26 -5.15 -21.90 -15.06
N GLY A 27 -5.46 -21.44 -13.84
CA GLY A 27 -4.52 -20.70 -12.99
C GLY A 27 -3.26 -21.51 -12.65
N SER A 28 -3.40 -22.82 -12.51
CA SER A 28 -2.27 -23.72 -12.20
C SER A 28 -1.41 -24.02 -13.42
N TYR A 29 -2.01 -24.37 -14.57
CA TYR A 29 -1.28 -25.00 -15.68
C TYR A 29 -1.18 -24.18 -16.96
N ALA A 30 -2.02 -23.15 -17.17
CA ALA A 30 -1.96 -22.38 -18.41
C ALA A 30 -0.63 -21.60 -18.53
N PRO A 31 -0.15 -21.33 -19.76
CA PRO A 31 0.99 -20.44 -19.97
C PRO A 31 0.69 -19.01 -19.49
N SER A 32 1.71 -18.28 -19.01
CA SER A 32 1.55 -16.91 -18.49
C SER A 32 0.89 -15.95 -19.49
N ILE A 33 1.17 -16.10 -20.79
CA ILE A 33 0.59 -15.24 -21.85
C ILE A 33 -0.93 -15.39 -21.96
N SER A 34 -1.47 -16.53 -21.54
CA SER A 34 -2.90 -16.87 -21.57
C SER A 34 -3.61 -16.60 -20.24
N LYS A 35 -2.88 -16.13 -19.21
CA LYS A 35 -3.40 -15.84 -17.87
C LYS A 35 -3.75 -14.36 -17.66
N GLN A 36 -4.09 -13.62 -18.72
CA GLN A 36 -4.37 -12.17 -18.64
C GLN A 36 -5.47 -11.79 -17.63
N ASN A 37 -6.36 -12.74 -17.31
CA ASN A 37 -7.47 -12.58 -16.36
C ASN A 37 -7.23 -13.25 -14.99
N ILE A 38 -6.05 -13.84 -14.74
CA ILE A 38 -5.65 -14.41 -13.45
C ILE A 38 -4.19 -14.03 -13.19
N ASN A 39 -3.98 -12.97 -12.41
CA ASN A 39 -2.64 -12.45 -12.12
C ASN A 39 -2.29 -12.74 -10.66
N TYR A 40 -1.97 -14.00 -10.37
CA TYR A 40 -1.56 -14.45 -9.04
C TYR A 40 -0.05 -14.68 -9.00
N LYS A 41 0.71 -13.73 -8.45
CA LYS A 41 2.18 -13.78 -8.44
C LYS A 41 2.70 -13.63 -7.01
N ILE A 42 2.88 -14.75 -6.32
CA ILE A 42 3.48 -14.77 -4.99
C ILE A 42 4.94 -14.30 -5.05
N GLY A 43 5.33 -13.45 -4.11
CA GLY A 43 6.68 -12.89 -3.98
C GLY A 43 7.19 -12.15 -5.20
N SER A 44 6.31 -11.49 -5.97
CA SER A 44 6.68 -10.85 -7.25
C SER A 44 7.64 -9.66 -7.08
N TYR A 45 7.14 -8.44 -6.96
CA TYR A 45 7.96 -7.23 -6.80
C TYR A 45 7.70 -6.58 -5.44
N GLY A 46 8.59 -5.68 -5.00
CA GLY A 46 8.36 -4.84 -3.82
C GLY A 46 8.23 -5.59 -2.49
N HIS A 47 8.71 -6.85 -2.41
CA HIS A 47 8.76 -7.68 -1.20
C HIS A 47 7.47 -7.75 -0.37
N MET A 48 6.32 -7.81 -1.05
CA MET A 48 5.03 -7.89 -0.39
C MET A 48 4.87 -9.16 0.45
N TYR A 49 5.34 -10.31 -0.05
CA TYR A 49 5.30 -11.56 0.70
C TYR A 49 6.09 -11.47 2.01
N SER A 50 7.32 -10.97 1.96
CA SER A 50 8.19 -10.82 3.14
C SER A 50 7.53 -9.95 4.20
N ARG A 51 7.00 -8.77 3.81
CA ARG A 51 6.28 -7.87 4.72
C ARG A 51 5.06 -8.52 5.37
N LEU A 52 4.19 -9.12 4.57
CA LEU A 52 2.94 -9.71 5.08
C LEU A 52 3.18 -11.03 5.83
N SER A 53 4.35 -11.63 5.66
CA SER A 53 4.80 -12.76 6.48
C SER A 53 5.37 -12.28 7.82
N GLU A 54 6.20 -11.24 7.82
CA GLU A 54 6.82 -10.67 9.03
C GLU A 54 5.78 -10.03 9.96
N ILE A 55 4.87 -9.20 9.43
CA ILE A 55 3.90 -8.43 10.22
C ILE A 55 3.04 -9.30 11.15
N LYS A 56 2.77 -10.55 10.74
CA LYS A 56 1.93 -11.51 11.49
C LYS A 56 2.47 -11.81 12.89
N ASN A 57 3.78 -11.65 13.10
CA ASN A 57 4.45 -11.94 14.37
C ASN A 57 5.29 -10.75 14.88
N HIS A 58 5.09 -9.53 14.37
CA HIS A 58 5.92 -8.37 14.71
C HIS A 58 5.56 -7.73 16.07
N GLY A 59 4.26 -7.71 16.40
CA GLY A 59 3.72 -7.12 17.63
C GLY A 59 3.71 -5.59 17.63
N ASP A 60 3.55 -5.00 18.81
CA ASP A 60 3.38 -3.55 19.02
C ASP A 60 4.50 -2.70 18.40
N VAL A 61 4.14 -1.54 17.83
CA VAL A 61 5.07 -0.54 17.28
C VAL A 61 4.70 0.86 17.74
N ASP A 62 5.63 1.79 17.74
CA ASP A 62 5.33 3.21 18.01
C ASP A 62 4.74 3.88 16.76
N ILE A 63 5.30 3.55 15.59
CA ILE A 63 4.91 4.13 14.29
C ILE A 63 4.56 3.04 13.28
N LEU A 64 3.36 3.12 12.71
CA LEU A 64 2.94 2.34 11.54
C LEU A 64 2.94 3.22 10.28
N PHE A 65 3.78 2.88 9.30
CA PHE A 65 3.76 3.52 7.98
C PHE A 65 2.81 2.81 7.03
N LEU A 66 2.03 3.60 6.28
CA LEU A 66 1.09 3.13 5.26
C LEU A 66 1.33 3.89 3.96
N GLY A 67 0.94 3.29 2.83
CA GLY A 67 0.91 3.97 1.55
C GLY A 67 1.56 3.17 0.43
N SER A 68 1.96 3.88 -0.62
CA SER A 68 2.37 3.28 -1.87
C SER A 68 3.83 2.80 -1.86
N SER A 69 4.45 2.69 -3.05
CA SER A 69 5.88 2.48 -3.17
C SER A 69 6.70 3.61 -2.59
N HIS A 70 6.17 4.83 -2.52
CA HIS A 70 6.81 5.91 -1.80
C HIS A 70 6.88 5.66 -0.29
N ALA A 71 5.94 4.91 0.30
CA ALA A 71 6.01 4.55 1.71
C ALA A 71 7.11 3.50 1.96
N TYR A 72 7.02 2.32 1.33
CA TYR A 72 7.94 1.23 1.65
C TYR A 72 9.38 1.44 1.18
N ARG A 73 9.59 2.39 0.26
CA ARG A 73 10.92 2.82 -0.19
C ARG A 73 11.34 4.16 0.40
N GLY A 74 10.43 4.91 1.02
CA GLY A 74 10.69 6.22 1.60
C GLY A 74 10.94 6.18 3.11
N PHE A 75 10.24 5.32 3.86
CA PHE A 75 10.40 5.23 5.31
C PHE A 75 11.27 4.03 5.72
N ASP A 76 12.58 4.26 5.79
CA ASP A 76 13.55 3.33 6.38
C ASP A 76 13.40 3.21 7.91
N THR A 77 12.85 2.08 8.35
CA THR A 77 12.58 1.77 9.76
C THR A 77 13.84 1.73 10.63
N ARG A 78 15.02 1.52 10.06
CA ARG A 78 16.30 1.57 10.81
C ARG A 78 16.58 2.98 11.33
N ILE A 79 16.32 3.99 10.50
CA ILE A 79 16.53 5.40 10.87
C ILE A 79 15.59 5.81 12.02
N PHE A 80 14.34 5.33 11.99
CA PHE A 80 13.37 5.57 13.06
C PHE A 80 13.77 4.83 14.34
N LEU A 81 14.24 3.58 14.24
CA LEU A 81 14.74 2.81 15.38
C LEU A 81 15.94 3.49 16.04
N ASP A 82 16.90 4.01 15.27
CA ASP A 82 18.06 4.76 15.76
C ASP A 82 17.66 6.05 16.50
N ASN A 83 16.43 6.53 16.29
CA ASN A 83 15.83 7.69 16.96
C ASN A 83 14.78 7.29 18.01
N GLY A 84 14.77 6.03 18.45
CA GLY A 84 13.94 5.54 19.54
C GLY A 84 12.50 5.19 19.16
N TYR A 85 12.21 5.02 17.87
CA TYR A 85 10.89 4.61 17.38
C TYR A 85 10.93 3.19 16.81
N LYS A 86 10.33 2.22 17.51
CA LYS A 86 9.98 0.94 16.92
C LYS A 86 8.92 1.18 15.86
N SER A 87 9.14 0.73 14.64
CA SER A 87 8.24 1.02 13.53
C SER A 87 8.09 -0.14 12.57
N PHE A 88 6.94 -0.18 11.88
CA PHE A 88 6.70 -1.12 10.80
C PHE A 88 6.15 -0.38 9.58
N ASN A 89 6.68 -0.73 8.41
CA ASN A 89 6.30 -0.17 7.13
C ASN A 89 5.43 -1.16 6.36
N LEU A 90 4.13 -0.86 6.34
CA LEU A 90 3.09 -1.65 5.69
C LEU A 90 2.65 -1.00 4.37
N GLY A 91 3.52 -0.17 3.76
CA GLY A 91 3.31 0.31 2.40
C GLY A 91 3.53 -0.79 1.35
N SER A 92 3.01 -0.62 0.14
CA SER A 92 3.25 -1.54 -0.99
C SER A 92 3.06 -0.87 -2.34
N SER A 93 3.47 -1.52 -3.43
CA SER A 93 3.37 -0.92 -4.76
C SER A 93 1.92 -0.59 -5.13
N ALA A 94 1.71 0.63 -5.63
CA ALA A 94 0.41 1.15 -6.04
C ALA A 94 -0.71 0.96 -5.00
N GLN A 95 -0.38 0.93 -3.70
CA GLN A 95 -1.33 0.70 -2.63
C GLN A 95 -2.33 1.85 -2.52
N THR A 96 -3.55 1.62 -2.99
CA THR A 96 -4.63 2.60 -2.90
C THR A 96 -5.28 2.57 -1.51
N PRO A 97 -6.09 3.58 -1.14
CA PRO A 97 -6.87 3.54 0.10
C PRO A 97 -7.71 2.27 0.26
N SER A 98 -8.24 1.71 -0.83
CA SER A 98 -9.00 0.46 -0.75
C SER A 98 -8.15 -0.72 -0.25
N GLN A 99 -6.88 -0.81 -0.64
CA GLN A 99 -5.94 -1.82 -0.15
C GLN A 99 -5.46 -1.52 1.27
N THR A 100 -5.10 -0.26 1.57
CA THR A 100 -4.72 0.15 2.93
C THR A 100 -5.80 -0.24 3.94
N LYS A 101 -7.09 -0.09 3.59
CA LYS A 101 -8.21 -0.46 4.46
C LYS A 101 -8.22 -1.95 4.78
N VAL A 102 -7.91 -2.81 3.82
CA VAL A 102 -7.79 -4.26 4.05
C VAL A 102 -6.66 -4.56 5.01
N LEU A 103 -5.48 -3.97 4.80
CA LEU A 103 -4.31 -4.20 5.62
C LEU A 103 -4.54 -3.72 7.07
N LEU A 104 -5.15 -2.54 7.26
CA LEU A 104 -5.50 -2.05 8.60
C LEU A 104 -6.53 -2.94 9.31
N LYS A 105 -7.56 -3.41 8.60
CA LYS A 105 -8.53 -4.35 9.20
C LYS A 105 -7.88 -5.65 9.68
N ARG A 106 -6.76 -6.04 9.09
CA ARG A 106 -6.04 -7.28 9.46
C ARG A 106 -5.02 -7.07 10.57
N TYR A 107 -4.32 -5.95 10.57
CA TYR A 107 -3.06 -5.82 11.32
C TYR A 107 -3.01 -4.65 12.30
N LEU A 108 -3.96 -3.70 12.26
CA LEU A 108 -3.92 -2.52 13.13
C LEU A 108 -3.95 -2.91 14.61
N GLU A 109 -4.82 -3.84 15.01
CA GLU A 109 -4.92 -4.29 16.41
C GLU A 109 -3.64 -4.93 16.91
N SER A 110 -3.03 -5.81 16.11
CA SER A 110 -1.84 -6.56 16.51
C SER A 110 -0.57 -5.72 16.55
N LEU A 111 -0.58 -4.59 15.83
CA LEU A 111 0.52 -3.63 15.82
C LEU A 111 0.34 -2.51 16.84
N ASN A 112 -0.89 -2.25 17.31
CA ASN A 112 -1.23 -1.27 18.34
C ASN A 112 -0.41 0.04 18.29
N PRO A 113 -0.34 0.75 17.15
CA PRO A 113 0.54 1.90 17.01
C PRO A 113 0.05 3.13 17.78
N GLU A 114 0.98 3.92 18.30
CA GLU A 114 0.68 5.26 18.84
C GLU A 114 0.42 6.26 17.70
N ILE A 115 1.20 6.15 16.63
CA ILE A 115 1.14 7.02 15.46
C ILE A 115 1.01 6.20 14.18
N VAL A 116 0.06 6.58 13.32
CA VAL A 116 0.00 6.14 11.93
C VAL A 116 0.48 7.28 11.04
N ILE A 117 1.51 7.01 10.26
CA ILE A 117 2.00 7.92 9.21
C ILE A 117 1.55 7.34 7.88
N TYR A 118 0.56 7.98 7.25
CA TYR A 118 0.03 7.56 5.96
C TYR A 118 0.60 8.43 4.85
N GLU A 119 1.47 7.83 4.03
CA GLU A 119 1.89 8.39 2.75
C GLU A 119 0.71 8.51 1.78
N VAL A 120 0.40 9.75 1.40
CA VAL A 120 -0.68 10.10 0.49
C VAL A 120 -0.10 10.75 -0.77
N TYR A 121 -0.31 10.08 -1.91
CA TYR A 121 0.15 10.54 -3.23
C TYR A 121 -1.05 10.58 -4.18
N PRO A 122 -1.27 11.67 -4.96
CA PRO A 122 -2.43 11.83 -5.82
C PRO A 122 -2.79 10.60 -6.66
N GLU A 123 -1.81 9.96 -7.29
CA GLU A 123 -2.06 8.83 -8.20
C GLU A 123 -2.73 7.64 -7.52
N THR A 124 -2.44 7.38 -6.24
CA THR A 124 -3.06 6.30 -5.47
C THR A 124 -4.56 6.50 -5.25
N PHE A 125 -5.05 7.73 -5.40
CA PHE A 125 -6.47 8.09 -5.33
C PHE A 125 -7.12 8.16 -6.73
N THR A 126 -6.35 8.17 -7.81
CA THR A 126 -6.86 8.26 -9.19
C THR A 126 -6.89 6.91 -9.92
N ILE A 127 -6.12 5.91 -9.46
CA ILE A 127 -6.08 4.57 -10.07
C ILE A 127 -7.14 3.62 -9.49
N ASP A 128 -7.41 2.54 -10.23
CA ASP A 128 -8.52 1.63 -9.91
C ASP A 128 -8.27 0.70 -8.71
N GLY A 129 -7.01 0.47 -8.36
CA GLY A 129 -6.57 -0.44 -7.30
C GLY A 129 -6.46 -1.91 -7.71
N VAL A 130 -6.59 -2.24 -9.00
CA VAL A 130 -6.51 -3.63 -9.48
C VAL A 130 -5.12 -4.21 -9.30
N GLU A 131 -4.06 -3.46 -9.60
CA GLU A 131 -2.69 -3.99 -9.47
C GLU A 131 -2.38 -4.43 -8.02
N SER A 132 -2.59 -3.52 -7.07
CA SER A 132 -2.31 -3.77 -5.66
C SER A 132 -3.25 -4.82 -5.04
N SER A 133 -4.50 -4.93 -5.53
CA SER A 133 -5.41 -5.99 -5.07
C SER A 133 -4.90 -7.38 -5.42
N LEU A 134 -4.38 -7.56 -6.64
CA LEU A 134 -3.82 -8.81 -7.11
C LEU A 134 -2.59 -9.21 -6.28
N ASP A 135 -1.73 -8.25 -5.96
CA ASP A 135 -0.54 -8.47 -5.15
C ASP A 135 -0.88 -8.85 -3.69
N ILE A 136 -1.85 -8.17 -3.05
CA ILE A 136 -2.33 -8.57 -1.71
C ILE A 136 -2.94 -9.98 -1.72
N ILE A 137 -3.80 -10.28 -2.70
CA ILE A 137 -4.44 -11.60 -2.81
C ILE A 137 -3.40 -12.72 -2.97
N ALA A 138 -2.29 -12.43 -3.67
CA ALA A 138 -1.23 -13.40 -3.93
C ALA A 138 -0.29 -13.63 -2.74
N ASN A 139 -0.15 -12.65 -1.85
CA ASN A 139 0.88 -12.63 -0.82
C ASN A 139 0.35 -12.69 0.61
N ASP A 140 -0.96 -12.65 0.80
CA ASP A 140 -1.60 -12.75 2.11
C ASP A 140 -2.76 -13.74 2.14
N LYS A 141 -3.32 -13.96 3.33
CA LYS A 141 -4.56 -14.69 3.51
C LYS A 141 -5.71 -14.04 2.71
N ASN A 142 -6.56 -14.88 2.14
CA ASN A 142 -7.82 -14.43 1.54
C ASN A 142 -8.99 -14.69 2.50
N ASP A 143 -9.66 -13.61 2.89
CA ASP A 143 -10.75 -13.58 3.85
C ASP A 143 -11.89 -12.65 3.38
N SER A 144 -12.85 -12.36 4.27
CA SER A 144 -13.95 -11.45 3.97
C SER A 144 -13.48 -10.02 3.62
N HIS A 145 -12.28 -9.60 4.06
CA HIS A 145 -11.72 -8.32 3.68
C HIS A 145 -11.22 -8.32 2.23
N SER A 146 -10.59 -9.41 1.76
CA SER A 146 -10.26 -9.58 0.34
C SER A 146 -11.53 -9.54 -0.53
N LEU A 147 -12.60 -10.20 -0.10
CA LEU A 147 -13.87 -10.20 -0.83
C LEU A 147 -14.49 -8.80 -0.92
N ASN A 148 -14.58 -8.08 0.21
CA ASN A 148 -15.11 -6.72 0.22
C ASN A 148 -14.30 -5.77 -0.67
N MET A 149 -12.97 -5.91 -0.67
CA MET A 149 -12.10 -5.17 -1.58
C MET A 149 -12.39 -5.51 -3.05
N ALA A 150 -12.50 -6.79 -3.39
CA ALA A 150 -12.81 -7.23 -4.75
C ALA A 150 -14.16 -6.69 -5.25
N LEU A 151 -15.19 -6.71 -4.39
CA LEU A 151 -16.51 -6.14 -4.68
C LEU A 151 -16.47 -4.63 -4.92
N LYS A 152 -15.67 -3.89 -4.14
CA LYS A 152 -15.53 -2.44 -4.28
C LYS A 152 -14.77 -2.05 -5.55
N ILE A 153 -13.72 -2.80 -5.90
CA ILE A 153 -12.95 -2.59 -7.15
C ILE A 153 -13.76 -3.02 -8.38
N ASN A 154 -14.61 -4.04 -8.21
CA ASN A 154 -15.50 -4.58 -9.23
C ASN A 154 -14.81 -4.89 -10.57
N ASN A 155 -13.72 -5.66 -10.51
CA ASN A 155 -12.92 -6.01 -11.68
C ASN A 155 -12.77 -7.54 -11.82
N ILE A 156 -13.00 -8.05 -13.02
CA ILE A 156 -12.93 -9.50 -13.30
C ILE A 156 -11.57 -10.12 -12.96
N LYS A 157 -10.46 -9.40 -13.17
CA LYS A 157 -9.12 -9.88 -12.82
C LYS A 157 -9.00 -10.07 -11.31
N THR A 158 -9.56 -9.15 -10.53
CA THR A 158 -9.54 -9.22 -9.07
C THR A 158 -10.40 -10.38 -8.57
N TYR A 159 -11.61 -10.56 -9.08
CA TYR A 159 -12.47 -11.69 -8.71
C TYR A 159 -11.83 -13.04 -9.03
N ASN A 160 -11.33 -13.20 -10.26
CA ASN A 160 -10.71 -14.44 -10.69
C ASN A 160 -9.47 -14.77 -9.85
N THR A 161 -8.64 -13.76 -9.59
CA THR A 161 -7.44 -13.93 -8.77
C THR A 161 -7.79 -14.25 -7.33
N LEU A 162 -8.87 -13.68 -6.78
CA LEU A 162 -9.38 -14.01 -5.45
C LEU A 162 -9.88 -15.45 -5.36
N ILE A 163 -10.69 -15.89 -6.32
CA ILE A 163 -11.19 -17.28 -6.37
C ILE A 163 -10.01 -18.27 -6.44
N TYR A 164 -9.05 -17.98 -7.31
CA TYR A 164 -7.83 -18.78 -7.42
C TYR A 164 -7.04 -18.76 -6.10
N GLY A 165 -6.83 -17.59 -5.50
CA GLY A 165 -6.12 -17.42 -4.23
C GLY A 165 -6.77 -18.18 -3.07
N LEU A 166 -8.09 -18.09 -2.92
CA LEU A 166 -8.85 -18.86 -1.94
C LEU A 166 -8.64 -20.37 -2.12
N THR A 167 -8.62 -20.84 -3.37
CA THR A 167 -8.39 -22.27 -3.65
C THR A 167 -6.97 -22.70 -3.26
N ARG A 168 -5.97 -21.84 -3.52
CA ARG A 168 -4.58 -22.09 -3.12
C ARG A 168 -4.40 -22.08 -1.59
N ASP A 169 -5.06 -21.16 -0.90
CA ASP A 169 -5.04 -21.05 0.56
C ASP A 169 -5.66 -22.31 1.20
N LEU A 170 -6.84 -22.74 0.72
CA LEU A 170 -7.52 -23.95 1.19
C LEU A 170 -6.66 -25.21 1.02
N LEU A 171 -5.94 -25.31 -0.11
CA LEU A 171 -5.05 -26.44 -0.40
C LEU A 171 -3.65 -26.27 0.21
N GLY A 172 -3.36 -25.15 0.87
CA GLY A 172 -2.05 -24.88 1.48
C GLY A 172 -0.89 -24.80 0.48
N LEU A 173 -1.14 -24.46 -0.79
CA LEU A 173 -0.17 -24.56 -1.89
C LEU A 173 0.96 -23.51 -1.82
N ASN A 174 0.86 -22.54 -0.93
CA ASN A 174 1.85 -21.48 -0.74
C ASN A 174 2.74 -21.69 0.50
N LYS A 175 2.47 -22.71 1.33
CA LYS A 175 3.12 -22.87 2.65
C LYS A 175 4.64 -23.05 2.58
N SER A 176 5.14 -23.64 1.49
CA SER A 176 6.58 -23.89 1.29
C SER A 176 7.29 -22.74 0.57
N PHE A 177 6.59 -21.68 0.18
CA PHE A 177 7.20 -20.56 -0.50
C PHE A 177 8.05 -19.75 0.48
N SER A 178 9.22 -19.32 0.03
CA SER A 178 10.08 -18.38 0.74
C SER A 178 10.55 -17.33 -0.26
N GLU A 179 10.37 -16.06 0.08
CA GLU A 179 10.87 -14.96 -0.74
C GLU A 179 12.35 -14.69 -0.39
N PRO A 180 13.27 -14.61 -1.37
CA PRO A 180 14.64 -14.23 -1.10
C PRO A 180 14.71 -12.78 -0.62
N ILE A 181 15.65 -12.50 0.31
CA ILE A 181 15.86 -11.15 0.87
C ILE A 181 16.26 -10.14 -0.22
N ILE A 182 17.01 -10.59 -1.24
CA ILE A 182 17.45 -9.74 -2.36
C ILE A 182 16.78 -10.24 -3.65
N LYS A 183 16.20 -9.30 -4.41
CA LYS A 183 15.59 -9.54 -5.72
C LYS A 183 15.99 -8.46 -6.71
N GLY A 184 16.90 -8.81 -7.63
CA GLY A 184 17.50 -7.81 -8.51
C GLY A 184 18.17 -6.73 -7.65
N ASN A 185 17.72 -5.49 -7.83
CA ASN A 185 18.26 -4.32 -7.14
C ASN A 185 17.47 -3.94 -5.88
N ASP A 186 16.52 -4.77 -5.46
CA ASP A 186 15.74 -4.57 -4.22
C ASP A 186 16.28 -5.48 -3.12
N LYS A 187 16.41 -4.93 -1.91
CA LYS A 187 16.75 -5.67 -0.70
C LYS A 187 15.71 -5.39 0.38
N TYR A 188 15.11 -6.46 0.88
CA TYR A 188 14.20 -6.38 2.03
C TYR A 188 14.97 -6.13 3.32
N ILE A 189 14.49 -5.17 4.09
CA ILE A 189 14.96 -4.85 5.44
C ILE A 189 13.80 -5.12 6.41
N SER A 190 14.09 -5.84 7.49
CA SER A 190 13.08 -6.14 8.53
C SER A 190 12.46 -4.86 9.08
N GLY A 191 11.17 -4.92 9.42
CA GLY A 191 10.34 -3.74 9.64
C GLY A 191 9.68 -3.22 8.36
N GLY A 192 9.87 -3.87 7.21
CA GLY A 192 9.07 -3.63 6.02
C GLY A 192 9.63 -2.62 5.01
N TYR A 193 10.82 -2.09 5.24
CA TYR A 193 11.51 -1.24 4.30
C TYR A 193 12.12 -2.05 3.14
N VAL A 194 12.14 -1.48 1.94
CA VAL A 194 12.86 -2.06 0.79
C VAL A 194 13.90 -1.05 0.31
N GLU A 195 15.15 -1.38 0.57
CA GLU A 195 16.32 -0.65 0.12
C GLU A 195 16.53 -0.91 -1.37
N LYS A 196 16.69 0.16 -2.15
CA LYS A 196 17.09 0.07 -3.55
C LYS A 196 18.60 0.22 -3.63
N GLU A 197 19.25 -0.60 -4.46
CA GLU A 197 20.62 -0.32 -4.88
C GLU A 197 20.73 1.13 -5.38
N ILE A 198 21.82 1.81 -5.02
CA ILE A 198 21.97 3.23 -5.30
C ILE A 198 21.86 3.49 -6.80
N GLY A 199 20.96 4.42 -7.16
CA GLY A 199 20.74 4.88 -8.52
C GLY A 199 20.50 6.38 -8.52
N PHE A 200 20.64 6.97 -9.71
CA PHE A 200 20.52 8.41 -9.91
C PHE A 200 19.63 8.67 -11.11
N TYR A 201 18.60 9.46 -10.89
CA TYR A 201 17.63 9.82 -11.90
C TYR A 201 18.20 10.90 -12.84
N GLN A 202 17.87 10.78 -14.13
CA GLN A 202 18.11 11.83 -15.11
C GLN A 202 16.75 12.48 -15.41
N PRO A 203 16.50 13.72 -14.95
CA PRO A 203 15.21 14.36 -15.08
C PRO A 203 14.72 14.42 -16.51
N THR A 204 13.48 14.01 -16.71
CA THR A 204 12.75 14.11 -17.98
C THR A 204 11.52 15.00 -17.79
N GLU A 205 11.03 15.57 -18.88
CA GLU A 205 9.76 16.30 -18.84
C GLU A 205 8.58 15.35 -18.65
N PHE A 206 7.54 15.85 -17.99
CA PHE A 206 6.27 15.16 -17.77
C PHE A 206 5.15 15.92 -18.44
N GLU A 207 4.21 15.18 -19.04
CA GLU A 207 2.96 15.76 -19.50
C GLU A 207 2.18 16.35 -18.32
N LYS A 208 1.56 17.51 -18.55
CA LYS A 208 0.70 18.13 -17.56
C LYS A 208 -0.53 17.25 -17.32
N LYS A 209 -0.84 17.01 -16.05
CA LYS A 209 -1.99 16.20 -15.62
C LYS A 209 -2.76 16.91 -14.51
N GLU A 210 -4.05 16.67 -14.48
CA GLU A 210 -4.93 17.15 -13.43
C GLU A 210 -5.30 16.01 -12.48
N ILE A 211 -5.31 16.29 -11.19
CA ILE A 211 -5.70 15.33 -10.14
C ILE A 211 -7.23 15.26 -10.11
N SER A 212 -7.78 14.10 -10.47
CA SER A 212 -9.20 13.77 -10.33
C SER A 212 -9.35 12.51 -9.50
N LEU A 213 -9.84 12.66 -8.27
CA LEU A 213 -9.93 11.57 -7.30
C LEU A 213 -11.12 10.67 -7.61
N ARG A 214 -10.95 9.36 -7.44
CA ARG A 214 -12.06 8.41 -7.50
C ARG A 214 -12.82 8.40 -6.18
N ASP A 215 -14.14 8.57 -6.26
CA ASP A 215 -15.01 8.65 -5.07
C ASP A 215 -14.83 7.47 -4.11
N TYR A 216 -14.78 6.24 -4.63
CA TYR A 216 -14.65 5.05 -3.79
C TYR A 216 -13.27 4.94 -3.12
N GLN A 217 -12.22 5.56 -3.67
CA GLN A 217 -10.92 5.66 -3.02
C GLN A 217 -10.95 6.69 -1.90
N LEU A 218 -11.59 7.85 -2.13
CA LEU A 218 -11.76 8.87 -1.10
C LEU A 218 -12.67 8.40 0.04
N GLU A 219 -13.71 7.62 -0.27
CA GLU A 219 -14.54 6.96 0.73
C GLU A 219 -13.73 5.95 1.57
N SER A 220 -12.96 5.06 0.92
CA SER A 220 -12.08 4.12 1.63
C SER A 220 -11.07 4.85 2.52
N PHE A 221 -10.53 5.97 2.06
CA PHE A 221 -9.63 6.83 2.84
C PHE A 221 -10.34 7.45 4.05
N SER A 222 -11.56 7.96 3.87
CA SER A 222 -12.38 8.51 4.97
C SER A 222 -12.64 7.47 6.05
N GLU A 223 -12.96 6.23 5.64
CA GLU A 223 -13.17 5.11 6.56
C GLU A 223 -11.87 4.73 7.31
N ILE A 224 -10.72 4.78 6.64
CA ILE A 224 -9.41 4.58 7.28
C ILE A 224 -9.16 5.65 8.35
N VAL A 225 -9.36 6.92 8.01
CA VAL A 225 -9.19 8.03 8.95
C VAL A 225 -10.07 7.83 10.19
N GLN A 226 -11.32 7.41 9.99
CA GLN A 226 -12.24 7.13 11.08
C GLN A 226 -11.79 5.92 11.92
N MET A 227 -11.31 4.84 11.29
CA MET A 227 -10.78 3.66 11.98
C MET A 227 -9.61 4.01 12.91
N VAL A 228 -8.67 4.81 12.42
CA VAL A 228 -7.49 5.25 13.19
C VAL A 228 -7.92 6.18 14.33
N LYS A 229 -8.74 7.20 14.05
CA LYS A 229 -9.22 8.15 15.06
C LYS A 229 -10.08 7.51 16.15
N ASN A 230 -10.94 6.55 15.81
CA ASN A 230 -11.78 5.82 16.79
C ASN A 230 -10.95 5.04 17.81
N LYS A 231 -9.69 4.76 17.50
CA LYS A 231 -8.74 4.09 18.39
C LYS A 231 -7.84 5.05 19.16
N ASN A 232 -8.08 6.35 19.03
CA ASN A 232 -7.25 7.42 19.58
C ASN A 232 -5.79 7.34 19.12
N ILE A 233 -5.56 6.80 17.92
CA ILE A 233 -4.24 6.74 17.30
C ILE A 233 -4.02 8.06 16.58
N GLU A 234 -2.84 8.67 16.75
CA GLU A 234 -2.48 9.88 16.04
C GLU A 234 -2.31 9.58 14.54
N LEU A 235 -2.93 10.37 13.68
CA LEU A 235 -2.80 10.23 12.23
C LEU A 235 -2.04 11.41 11.66
N ILE A 236 -0.93 11.15 10.99
CA ILE A 236 -0.18 12.15 10.23
C ILE A 236 -0.20 11.72 8.75
N LEU A 237 -0.58 12.66 7.89
CA LEU A 237 -0.57 12.46 6.44
C LEU A 237 0.72 13.05 5.86
N VAL A 238 1.38 12.31 4.99
CA VAL A 238 2.64 12.73 4.39
C VAL A 238 2.56 12.57 2.88
N TYR A 239 2.74 13.65 2.12
CA TYR A 239 3.08 13.52 0.70
C TYR A 239 4.60 13.46 0.61
N ALA A 240 5.13 12.25 0.42
CA ALA A 240 6.56 12.00 0.32
C ALA A 240 7.19 12.77 -0.87
N PRO A 241 8.49 13.11 -0.80
CA PRO A 241 9.15 13.76 -1.92
C PRO A 241 9.13 12.88 -3.17
N ILE A 242 8.79 13.49 -4.30
CA ILE A 242 8.97 12.96 -5.65
C ILE A 242 9.86 13.94 -6.43
N PRO A 243 10.43 13.55 -7.59
CA PRO A 243 11.19 14.47 -8.41
C PRO A 243 10.39 15.73 -8.73
N SER A 244 11.04 16.89 -8.66
CA SER A 244 10.45 18.20 -8.88
C SER A 244 9.72 18.27 -10.22
N ALA A 245 10.31 17.69 -11.27
CA ALA A 245 9.70 17.61 -12.61
C ALA A 245 8.33 16.89 -12.61
N ASN A 246 8.19 15.81 -11.83
CA ASN A 246 6.93 15.09 -11.68
C ASN A 246 5.95 15.89 -10.80
N TYR A 247 6.41 16.47 -9.69
CA TYR A 247 5.54 17.27 -8.82
C TYR A 247 4.89 18.46 -9.54
N ILE A 248 5.66 19.23 -10.31
CA ILE A 248 5.14 20.39 -11.06
C ILE A 248 4.28 19.98 -12.27
N SER A 249 4.26 18.70 -12.65
CA SER A 249 3.41 18.20 -13.74
C SER A 249 1.92 18.22 -13.37
N TYR A 250 1.60 18.15 -12.08
CA TYR A 250 0.26 18.29 -11.57
C TYR A 250 -0.18 19.76 -11.55
N SER A 251 -1.20 20.10 -12.35
CA SER A 251 -1.69 21.48 -12.48
C SER A 251 -2.44 21.98 -11.24
N ASN A 252 -2.89 21.08 -10.37
CA ASN A 252 -3.78 21.38 -9.24
C ASN A 252 -3.31 20.73 -7.92
N ASN A 253 -2.01 20.70 -7.61
CA ASN A 253 -1.51 20.16 -6.32
C ASN A 253 -2.20 20.79 -5.09
N HIS A 254 -2.51 22.09 -5.12
CA HIS A 254 -3.24 22.76 -4.05
C HIS A 254 -4.63 22.18 -3.78
N TYR A 255 -5.31 21.65 -4.81
CA TYR A 255 -6.59 20.96 -4.64
C TYR A 255 -6.41 19.70 -3.78
N PHE A 256 -5.44 18.85 -4.11
CA PHE A 256 -5.15 17.64 -3.32
C PHE A 256 -4.74 17.98 -1.89
N ASP A 257 -3.82 18.93 -1.72
CA ASP A 257 -3.38 19.42 -0.42
C ASP A 257 -4.55 19.93 0.44
N SER A 258 -5.47 20.69 -0.16
CA SER A 258 -6.64 21.20 0.55
C SER A 258 -7.54 20.08 1.06
N ILE A 259 -7.64 18.96 0.33
CA ILE A 259 -8.42 17.81 0.75
C ILE A 259 -7.72 17.12 1.92
N MET A 260 -6.42 16.83 1.81
CA MET A 260 -5.67 16.09 2.84
C MET A 260 -5.64 16.85 4.18
N ARG A 261 -5.46 18.19 4.16
CA ARG A 261 -5.48 19.03 5.37
C ARG A 261 -6.80 18.98 6.14
N ARG A 262 -7.92 18.58 5.51
CA ARG A 262 -9.21 18.42 6.21
C ARG A 262 -9.29 17.13 7.02
N TYR A 263 -8.49 16.12 6.67
CA TYR A 263 -8.56 14.81 7.32
C TYR A 263 -7.65 14.72 8.55
N SER A 264 -6.43 15.24 8.45
CA SER A 264 -5.49 15.25 9.57
C SER A 264 -4.39 16.29 9.36
N GLU A 265 -3.47 16.35 10.32
CA GLU A 265 -2.18 17.01 10.11
C GLU A 265 -1.51 16.45 8.85
N TYR A 266 -1.02 17.34 8.00
CA TYR A 266 -0.56 17.00 6.66
C TYR A 266 0.72 17.75 6.31
N TYR A 267 1.74 16.98 5.93
CA TYR A 267 3.03 17.47 5.47
C TYR A 267 3.24 17.14 4.00
N ASN A 268 3.32 18.17 3.16
CA ASN A 268 3.74 18.02 1.77
C ASN A 268 5.24 18.26 1.65
N PHE A 269 6.03 17.19 1.59
CA PHE A 269 7.49 17.28 1.53
C PHE A 269 8.03 17.82 0.22
N ASN A 270 7.20 17.90 -0.83
CA ASN A 270 7.57 18.58 -2.06
C ASN A 270 7.59 20.12 -1.90
N GLU A 271 6.94 20.66 -0.87
CA GLU A 271 6.90 22.09 -0.57
C GLU A 271 7.83 22.48 0.59
N ILE A 272 8.03 21.58 1.56
CA ILE A 272 8.83 21.87 2.77
C ILE A 272 10.29 21.39 2.68
N LEU A 273 10.62 20.56 1.68
CA LEU A 273 11.97 20.03 1.48
C LEU A 273 12.35 20.16 0.00
N THR A 274 13.51 20.75 -0.27
CA THR A 274 14.04 20.86 -1.63
C THR A 274 15.12 19.79 -1.84
N LEU A 275 14.86 18.86 -2.76
CA LEU A 275 15.81 17.82 -3.16
C LEU A 275 16.16 17.98 -4.64
N ASN A 276 17.45 17.87 -4.96
CA ASN A 276 17.90 17.79 -6.34
C ASN A 276 17.53 16.42 -6.96
N ASP A 277 16.75 16.47 -8.04
CA ASP A 277 16.23 15.29 -8.74
C ASP A 277 17.34 14.29 -9.13
N SER A 278 18.50 14.77 -9.59
CA SER A 278 19.61 13.92 -10.03
C SER A 278 20.46 13.33 -8.93
N LEU A 279 20.36 13.85 -7.71
CA LEU A 279 21.18 13.40 -6.58
C LEU A 279 20.43 12.47 -5.62
N TYR A 280 19.12 12.69 -5.44
CA TYR A 280 18.36 12.10 -4.34
C TYR A 280 17.25 11.14 -4.80
N PHE A 281 17.07 10.95 -6.10
CA PHE A 281 16.10 10.01 -6.67
C PHE A 281 16.79 9.00 -7.56
N TYR A 282 16.29 7.76 -7.60
CA TYR A 282 16.80 6.74 -8.53
C TYR A 282 15.94 6.61 -9.79
N ASP A 283 14.69 7.08 -9.76
CA ASP A 283 13.79 7.14 -10.91
C ASP A 283 12.86 8.37 -10.85
N SER A 284 11.86 8.41 -11.72
CA SER A 284 10.86 9.47 -11.85
C SER A 284 9.90 9.66 -10.66
N SER A 285 9.98 8.80 -9.65
CA SER A 285 9.00 8.76 -8.55
C SER A 285 9.63 8.50 -7.17
N HIS A 286 10.79 7.86 -7.10
CA HIS A 286 11.30 7.29 -5.85
C HIS A 286 12.66 7.83 -5.45
N LEU A 287 12.79 8.10 -4.17
CA LEU A 287 14.05 8.48 -3.52
C LEU A 287 15.06 7.33 -3.60
N ASN A 288 16.34 7.69 -3.82
CA ASN A 288 17.45 6.81 -3.50
C ASN A 288 17.78 6.90 -2.00
N GLN A 289 18.71 6.08 -1.50
CA GLN A 289 19.01 6.04 -0.06
C GLN A 289 19.49 7.40 0.50
N ASN A 290 20.20 8.21 -0.29
CA ASN A 290 20.62 9.54 0.14
C ASN A 290 19.41 10.45 0.37
N GLY A 291 18.43 10.41 -0.55
CA GLY A 291 17.17 11.14 -0.42
C GLY A 291 16.34 10.66 0.78
N VAL A 292 16.26 9.34 0.99
CA VAL A 292 15.59 8.72 2.15
C VAL A 292 16.18 9.22 3.46
N ASN A 293 17.51 9.30 3.58
CA ASN A 293 18.18 9.77 4.80
C ASN A 293 17.80 11.22 5.13
N ILE A 294 17.75 12.10 4.14
CA ILE A 294 17.37 13.52 4.32
C ILE A 294 15.89 13.63 4.68
N PHE A 295 15.03 12.93 3.93
CA PHE A 295 13.59 12.92 4.13
C PHE A 295 13.21 12.45 5.54
N ASN A 296 13.70 11.28 5.95
CA ASN A 296 13.38 10.71 7.25
C ASN A 296 13.91 11.53 8.41
N LYS A 297 15.14 12.09 8.28
CA LYS A 297 15.66 13.02 9.29
C LYS A 297 14.73 14.22 9.47
N LYS A 298 14.28 14.82 8.37
CA LYS A 298 13.38 15.98 8.43
C LYS A 298 12.01 15.60 9.03
N LEU A 299 11.49 14.43 8.72
CA LEU A 299 10.25 13.93 9.31
C LEU A 299 10.39 13.73 10.83
N ILE A 300 11.49 13.14 11.29
CA ILE A 300 11.76 12.95 12.73
C ILE A 300 11.87 14.30 13.47
N GLU A 301 12.51 15.31 12.86
CA GLU A 301 12.54 16.66 13.41
C GLU A 301 11.12 17.21 13.64
N LEU A 302 10.23 17.08 12.65
CA LEU A 302 8.83 17.53 12.75
C LEU A 302 8.05 16.76 13.82
N LEU A 303 8.24 15.45 13.92
CA LEU A 303 7.61 14.62 14.96
C LEU A 303 8.02 15.07 16.37
N ASN A 304 9.31 15.38 16.56
CA ASN A 304 9.83 15.83 17.84
C ASN A 304 9.34 17.25 18.20
N GLU A 305 9.25 18.16 17.21
CA GLU A 305 8.66 19.49 17.40
C GLU A 305 7.19 19.40 17.83
N ASN A 306 6.42 18.51 17.21
CA ASN A 306 5.01 18.29 17.56
C ASN A 306 4.84 17.74 18.97
N LYS A 307 5.65 16.75 19.37
CA LYS A 307 5.66 16.22 20.75
C LYS A 307 5.99 17.31 21.77
N ALA A 308 6.94 18.19 21.47
CA ALA A 308 7.28 19.31 22.37
C ALA A 308 6.14 20.33 22.49
N ARG A 309 5.41 20.63 21.40
CA ARG A 309 4.25 21.54 21.42
C ARG A 309 3.09 20.97 22.23
N THR A 310 2.79 19.68 22.10
CA THR A 310 1.72 19.04 22.87
C THR A 310 2.05 18.99 24.36
N HIS A 311 3.29 18.64 24.74
CA HIS A 311 3.73 18.68 26.14
C HIS A 311 3.58 20.08 26.76
N ASN A 312 4.04 21.13 26.08
CA ASN A 312 3.98 22.50 26.59
C ASN A 312 2.55 23.05 26.77
N ASN A 313 1.57 22.53 26.03
CA ASN A 313 0.16 22.95 26.16
C ASN A 313 -0.57 22.25 27.33
N VAL A 314 -0.10 21.09 27.77
CA VAL A 314 -0.66 20.37 28.93
C VAL A 314 -0.27 21.05 30.24
N TYR A 315 0.94 21.60 30.36
CA TYR A 315 1.41 22.31 31.57
C TYR A 315 0.98 23.79 31.65
N LYS A 316 0.22 24.30 30.67
CA LYS A 316 -0.31 25.67 30.64
C LYS A 316 -1.82 25.76 30.96
N LYS A 317 -2.49 24.62 31.21
CA LYS A 317 -3.87 24.56 31.69
C LYS A 317 -3.91 24.22 33.17
#